data_AF-A0A7X9STJ7-F1
#
_entry.id   AF-A0A7X9STJ7-F1
#
_cell.length_a   1.000
_cell.length_b   1.000
_cell.length_c   1.000
_cell.angle_alpha   90.00
_cell.angle_beta   90.00
_cell.angle_gamma   90.00
#
_symmetry.space_group_name_H-M   'P 1'
#
loop_
_entity.id
_entity.type
_entity.pdbx_description
1 polymer ?
#
loop_
_entity_poly.entity_id
_entity_poly.type
_entity_poly.pdbx_seq_one_letter_code
_entity_poly.pdbx_strand_id
1 'polypeptide(L)'
;MKKFDIKSIIIGFAIGAIGVSVVFAAVGKMPTAANEKKTVAASSEEKTSESANGKNDNVPSGEAVKSAVINNDKVYFNGKEIDLKKPLVTIEKDGESEPQLYMPMDELLEYMHFKVELNNKDNAVYLTMGQDNQQNAEAISGISANEADAKAIDTIQKTGNWGYIEKYIPHMSADGIKQVVDIYNSKHSNPSEHKNASDYIKN
;
A
#
# COMPACT_ATOMS: atom_id res chain seq x y z
N MET A 1 -32.15 46.86 -16.25
CA MET A 1 -31.20 46.19 -17.18
C MET A 1 -29.81 46.75 -16.91
N LYS A 2 -28.89 45.94 -16.38
CA LYS A 2 -27.48 46.32 -16.14
C LYS A 2 -26.62 45.71 -17.25
N LYS A 3 -25.77 46.54 -17.87
CA LYS A 3 -24.90 46.19 -19.00
C LYS A 3 -23.65 45.50 -18.46
N PHE A 4 -23.33 44.30 -18.94
CA PHE A 4 -22.09 43.58 -18.65
C PHE A 4 -21.06 43.93 -19.74
N ASP A 5 -19.90 44.46 -19.31
CA ASP A 5 -18.77 44.80 -20.18
C ASP A 5 -17.96 43.54 -20.55
N ILE A 6 -17.86 43.26 -21.85
CA ILE A 6 -17.30 42.04 -22.50
C ILE A 6 -15.76 42.11 -22.65
N LYS A 7 -15.06 42.94 -21.88
CA LYS A 7 -13.62 43.23 -22.11
C LYS A 7 -12.61 42.31 -21.42
N SER A 8 -13.00 41.15 -20.89
CA SER A 8 -12.06 40.19 -20.28
C SER A 8 -12.13 38.76 -20.83
N ILE A 9 -12.83 38.56 -21.95
CA ILE A 9 -12.79 37.30 -22.70
C ILE A 9 -11.84 37.56 -23.87
N ILE A 10 -10.61 37.06 -23.79
CA ILE A 10 -9.53 36.96 -24.79
C ILE A 10 -8.23 37.26 -24.01
N ILE A 11 -7.44 36.22 -23.78
CA ILE A 11 -6.10 36.14 -23.13
C ILE A 11 -6.16 35.14 -21.98
N GLY A 12 -5.84 33.89 -22.30
CA GLY A 12 -5.81 32.74 -21.38
C GLY A 12 -6.15 31.40 -22.03
N PHE A 13 -6.61 31.40 -23.30
CA PHE A 13 -6.85 30.20 -24.11
C PHE A 13 -5.55 29.73 -24.82
N ALA A 14 -4.45 29.66 -24.07
CA ALA A 14 -3.14 29.29 -24.59
C ALA A 14 -2.32 28.52 -23.56
N ILE A 15 -2.69 27.26 -23.33
CA ILE A 15 -1.88 26.05 -23.03
C ILE A 15 -2.92 24.92 -23.20
N GLY A 16 -3.04 24.30 -24.37
CA GLY A 16 -2.09 23.30 -24.85
C GLY A 16 -2.75 21.93 -24.72
N ALA A 17 -3.66 21.62 -25.65
CA ALA A 17 -4.25 20.32 -25.84
C ALA A 17 -3.13 19.30 -26.18
N ILE A 18 -2.61 18.61 -25.16
CA ILE A 18 -1.90 17.35 -25.37
C ILE A 18 -2.95 16.25 -25.31
N GLY A 19 -3.53 15.98 -26.48
CA GLY A 19 -4.27 14.76 -26.72
C GLY A 19 -3.29 13.60 -26.78
N VAL A 20 -3.50 12.58 -25.94
CA VAL A 20 -2.99 11.24 -26.21
C VAL A 20 -4.21 10.41 -26.61
N SER A 21 -4.56 10.50 -27.90
CA SER A 21 -5.41 9.51 -28.55
C SER A 21 -4.58 8.23 -28.73
N VAL A 22 -4.73 7.28 -27.82
CA VAL A 22 -4.26 5.91 -28.06
C VAL A 22 -5.22 5.29 -29.07
N VAL A 23 -4.80 5.29 -30.34
CA VAL A 23 -5.47 4.53 -31.40
C VAL A 23 -5.21 3.05 -31.14
N PHE A 24 -6.28 2.30 -30.87
CA PHE A 24 -6.28 0.85 -30.90
C PHE A 24 -6.02 0.39 -32.33
N ALA A 25 -4.77 0.07 -32.66
CA ALA A 25 -4.44 -0.66 -33.87
C ALA A 25 -4.70 -2.16 -33.63
N ALA A 26 -5.88 -2.62 -34.05
CA ALA A 26 -6.09 -4.03 -34.35
C ALA A 26 -5.16 -4.41 -35.52
N VAL A 27 -4.09 -5.13 -35.24
CA VAL A 27 -3.30 -5.84 -36.26
C VAL A 27 -3.56 -7.33 -36.09
N GLY A 28 -4.17 -7.90 -37.12
CA GLY A 28 -4.47 -9.31 -37.22
C GLY A 28 -3.22 -10.19 -37.32
N LYS A 29 -3.38 -11.38 -36.76
CA LYS A 29 -2.77 -12.68 -37.12
C LYS A 29 -1.72 -12.65 -38.25
N MET A 30 -0.47 -13.01 -37.92
CA MET A 30 0.16 -14.24 -38.42
C MET A 30 1.41 -14.62 -37.58
N PRO A 31 1.80 -15.91 -37.56
CA PRO A 31 2.62 -16.52 -36.51
C PRO A 31 4.11 -16.47 -36.84
N THR A 32 4.99 -16.46 -35.83
CA THR A 32 6.19 -17.32 -35.78
C THR A 32 7.01 -17.14 -34.48
N ALA A 33 7.49 -18.29 -34.01
CA ALA A 33 8.73 -18.53 -33.25
C ALA A 33 8.87 -18.00 -31.80
N ALA A 34 8.46 -18.88 -30.87
CA ALA A 34 9.26 -19.38 -29.76
C ALA A 34 10.21 -18.40 -29.02
N ASN A 35 9.78 -17.98 -27.83
CA ASN A 35 10.64 -18.10 -26.64
C ASN A 35 9.78 -18.22 -25.37
N GLU A 36 10.28 -19.00 -24.43
CA GLU A 36 9.53 -19.76 -23.42
C GLU A 36 8.67 -18.90 -22.47
N LYS A 37 7.35 -19.09 -22.57
CA LYS A 37 6.39 -18.69 -21.53
C LYS A 37 6.47 -19.72 -20.41
N LYS A 38 7.16 -19.39 -19.31
CA LYS A 38 7.08 -20.19 -18.07
C LYS A 38 5.68 -20.02 -17.47
N THR A 39 4.75 -20.77 -18.02
CA THR A 39 3.40 -20.96 -17.52
C THR A 39 3.50 -22.03 -16.44
N VAL A 40 3.39 -21.65 -15.17
CA VAL A 40 3.24 -22.64 -14.11
C VAL A 40 1.76 -23.02 -14.07
N ALA A 41 1.41 -24.06 -14.82
CA ALA A 41 0.12 -24.72 -14.69
C ALA A 41 0.17 -25.61 -13.44
N ALA A 42 -0.71 -25.34 -12.47
CA ALA A 42 -0.94 -26.25 -11.36
C ALA A 42 -1.74 -27.46 -11.88
N SER A 43 -1.04 -28.55 -12.21
CA SER A 43 -1.64 -29.84 -12.50
C SER A 43 -2.05 -30.51 -11.19
N SER A 44 -3.34 -30.65 -10.96
CA SER A 44 -3.88 -31.53 -9.91
C SER A 44 -3.69 -32.98 -10.34
N GLU A 45 -2.71 -33.68 -9.75
CA GLU A 45 -2.62 -35.14 -9.86
C GLU A 45 -3.73 -35.78 -9.01
N GLU A 46 -4.61 -36.47 -9.72
CA GLU A 46 -5.64 -37.34 -9.21
C GLU A 46 -4.98 -38.56 -8.54
N LYS A 47 -5.13 -38.70 -7.21
CA LYS A 47 -4.90 -39.96 -6.51
C LYS A 47 -6.23 -40.49 -5.97
N THR A 48 -6.64 -41.60 -6.56
CA THR A 48 -7.72 -42.47 -6.13
C THR A 48 -7.52 -42.90 -4.67
N SER A 49 -8.51 -42.64 -3.81
CA SER A 49 -8.73 -43.40 -2.59
C SER A 49 -10.22 -43.49 -2.30
N GLU A 50 -10.69 -44.72 -2.17
CA GLU A 50 -12.09 -45.10 -1.98
C GLU A 50 -12.71 -44.55 -0.68
N SER A 51 -13.91 -43.99 -0.85
CA SER A 51 -15.13 -44.12 -0.05
C SER A 51 -15.03 -44.18 1.49
N ALA A 52 -15.50 -43.10 2.13
CA ALA A 52 -16.36 -43.21 3.31
C ALA A 52 -17.47 -42.14 3.24
N ASN A 53 -18.69 -42.66 3.36
CA ASN A 53 -19.98 -42.02 3.23
C ASN A 53 -20.25 -40.92 4.29
N GLY A 54 -20.88 -39.82 3.85
CA GLY A 54 -21.77 -39.02 4.70
C GLY A 54 -21.36 -37.57 4.96
N LYS A 55 -21.85 -36.66 4.11
CA LYS A 55 -22.69 -35.49 4.46
C LYS A 55 -22.53 -34.40 3.40
N ASN A 56 -23.63 -34.13 2.69
CA ASN A 56 -23.77 -32.99 1.80
C ASN A 56 -23.70 -31.70 2.63
N ASP A 57 -22.52 -31.08 2.68
CA ASP A 57 -22.41 -29.67 2.96
C ASP A 57 -22.02 -29.00 1.64
N ASN A 58 -22.94 -28.18 1.15
CA ASN A 58 -22.88 -27.45 -0.12
C ASN A 58 -21.69 -26.47 -0.06
N VAL A 59 -20.50 -26.92 -0.48
CA VAL A 59 -19.37 -26.02 -0.73
C VAL A 59 -19.82 -25.10 -1.86
N PRO A 60 -19.85 -23.77 -1.66
CA PRO A 60 -20.16 -22.88 -2.77
C PRO A 60 -19.07 -23.16 -3.81
N SER A 61 -19.49 -23.54 -5.01
CA SER A 61 -18.62 -23.73 -6.17
C SER A 61 -17.83 -22.44 -6.35
N GLY A 62 -16.64 -22.39 -5.75
CA GLY A 62 -15.77 -21.23 -5.77
C GLY A 62 -15.43 -20.96 -7.22
N GLU A 63 -15.67 -19.74 -7.67
CA GLU A 63 -15.30 -19.28 -9.01
C GLU A 63 -13.83 -19.62 -9.24
N ALA A 64 -13.57 -20.52 -10.18
CA ALA A 64 -12.22 -20.96 -10.46
C ALA A 64 -11.41 -19.78 -11.02
N VAL A 65 -10.13 -19.71 -10.66
CA VAL A 65 -9.22 -18.73 -11.24
C VAL A 65 -8.98 -19.09 -12.70
N LYS A 66 -9.39 -18.19 -13.60
CA LYS A 66 -9.19 -18.33 -15.05
C LYS A 66 -7.76 -17.99 -15.45
N SER A 67 -7.23 -16.89 -14.93
CA SER A 67 -5.86 -16.47 -15.20
C SER A 67 -5.26 -15.66 -14.05
N ALA A 68 -3.93 -15.70 -13.93
CA ALA A 68 -3.16 -14.89 -13.00
C ALA A 68 -1.93 -14.32 -13.71
N VAL A 69 -1.74 -13.00 -13.63
CA VAL A 69 -0.68 -12.28 -14.33
C VAL A 69 0.08 -11.41 -13.34
N ILE A 70 1.42 -11.47 -13.41
CA ILE A 70 2.30 -10.60 -12.64
C ILE A 70 2.13 -9.15 -13.12
N ASN A 71 1.93 -8.24 -12.18
CA ASN A 71 1.79 -6.81 -12.43
C ASN A 71 2.86 -6.04 -11.63
N ASN A 72 3.56 -5.12 -12.30
CA ASN A 72 4.64 -4.30 -11.74
C ASN A 72 4.18 -2.86 -11.44
N ASP A 73 2.88 -2.66 -11.25
CA ASP A 73 2.30 -1.39 -10.82
C ASP A 73 2.91 -0.93 -9.49
N LYS A 74 3.05 0.39 -9.36
CA LYS A 74 3.62 1.02 -8.18
C LYS A 74 2.58 1.26 -7.11
N VAL A 75 2.96 1.06 -5.85
CA VAL A 75 2.09 1.31 -4.70
C VAL A 75 2.59 2.55 -3.97
N TYR A 76 1.67 3.46 -3.65
CA TYR A 76 1.94 4.68 -2.90
C TYR A 76 1.13 4.70 -1.61
N PHE A 77 1.78 4.98 -0.48
CA PHE A 77 1.14 5.20 0.80
C PHE A 77 1.47 6.60 1.32
N ASN A 78 0.43 7.41 1.53
CA ASN A 78 0.55 8.82 1.91
C ASN A 78 1.53 9.60 1.00
N GLY A 79 1.48 9.34 -0.31
CA GLY A 79 2.32 10.00 -1.33
C GLY A 79 3.74 9.45 -1.45
N LYS A 80 4.15 8.48 -0.63
CA LYS A 80 5.46 7.83 -0.70
C LYS A 80 5.35 6.47 -1.37
N GLU A 81 6.19 6.21 -2.37
CA GLU A 81 6.27 4.91 -3.04
C GLU A 81 6.73 3.85 -2.03
N ILE A 82 6.06 2.70 -2.00
CA ILE A 82 6.47 1.51 -1.25
C ILE A 82 7.26 0.63 -2.20
N ASP A 83 8.52 0.39 -1.86
CA ASP A 83 9.38 -0.53 -2.59
C ASP A 83 9.04 -1.98 -2.21
N LEU A 84 8.16 -2.60 -3.00
CA LEU A 84 7.72 -3.98 -2.82
C LEU A 84 8.74 -4.94 -3.47
N LYS A 85 9.14 -5.98 -2.74
CA LYS A 85 10.01 -7.06 -3.23
C LYS A 85 9.23 -8.06 -4.07
N LYS A 86 7.97 -8.32 -3.70
CA LYS A 86 7.04 -9.16 -4.47
C LYS A 86 6.19 -8.29 -5.39
N PRO A 87 5.96 -8.71 -6.64
CA PRO A 87 5.09 -7.98 -7.54
C PRO A 87 3.62 -8.14 -7.14
N LEU A 88 2.76 -7.28 -7.70
CA LEU A 88 1.32 -7.44 -7.60
C LEU A 88 0.87 -8.57 -8.54
N VAL A 89 -0.32 -9.10 -8.30
CA VAL A 89 -0.92 -10.16 -9.12
C VAL A 89 -2.30 -9.72 -9.54
N THR A 90 -2.56 -9.70 -10.84
CA THR A 90 -3.92 -9.52 -11.37
C THR A 90 -4.53 -10.90 -11.58
N ILE A 91 -5.70 -11.15 -10.98
CA ILE A 91 -6.43 -12.41 -11.07
C ILE A 91 -7.74 -12.17 -11.81
N GLU A 92 -7.98 -12.95 -12.85
CA GLU A 92 -9.27 -13.03 -13.54
C GLU A 92 -9.94 -14.34 -13.12
N LYS A 93 -11.19 -14.25 -12.63
CA LYS A 93 -11.98 -15.44 -12.28
C LYS A 93 -12.98 -15.79 -13.37
N ASP A 94 -13.39 -17.05 -13.40
CA ASP A 94 -14.45 -17.49 -14.30
C ASP A 94 -15.79 -16.82 -13.96
N GLY A 95 -16.42 -16.22 -14.96
CA GLY A 95 -17.71 -15.52 -14.81
C GLY A 95 -17.59 -14.06 -14.36
N GLU A 96 -16.42 -13.61 -13.90
CA GLU A 96 -16.17 -12.19 -13.62
C GLU A 96 -15.77 -11.45 -14.91
N SER A 97 -16.30 -10.23 -15.10
CA SER A 97 -16.02 -9.42 -16.29
C SER A 97 -14.72 -8.61 -16.20
N GLU A 98 -14.21 -8.40 -14.98
CA GLU A 98 -13.06 -7.52 -14.73
C GLU A 98 -12.03 -8.21 -13.83
N PRO A 99 -10.75 -8.26 -14.23
CA PRO A 99 -9.68 -8.78 -13.39
C PRO A 99 -9.46 -7.92 -12.13
N GLN A 100 -9.15 -8.56 -11.01
CA GLN A 100 -8.88 -7.90 -9.73
C GLN A 100 -7.38 -7.87 -9.42
N LEU A 101 -6.89 -6.74 -8.90
CA LEU A 101 -5.49 -6.55 -8.52
C LEU A 101 -5.28 -6.91 -7.04
N TYR A 102 -4.35 -7.83 -6.79
CA TYR A 102 -3.95 -8.28 -5.47
C TYR A 102 -2.51 -7.83 -5.18
N MET A 103 -2.25 -7.47 -3.93
CA MET A 103 -0.95 -6.99 -3.48
C MET A 103 -0.34 -7.93 -2.43
N PRO A 104 1.00 -7.98 -2.30
CA PRO A 104 1.66 -8.70 -1.21
C PRO A 104 1.38 -8.00 0.13
N MET A 105 0.32 -8.45 0.81
CA MET A 105 -0.17 -7.81 2.03
C MET A 105 0.82 -7.92 3.18
N ASP A 106 1.61 -8.99 3.24
CA ASP A 106 2.67 -9.17 4.23
C ASP A 106 3.69 -8.03 4.16
N GLU A 107 4.16 -7.69 2.96
CA GLU A 107 5.12 -6.60 2.76
C GLU A 107 4.54 -5.22 3.09
N LEU A 108 3.27 -4.97 2.74
CA LEU A 108 2.60 -3.73 3.12
C LEU A 108 2.50 -3.59 4.65
N LEU A 109 2.12 -4.67 5.33
CA LEU A 109 1.96 -4.67 6.79
C LEU A 109 3.31 -4.53 7.49
N GLU A 110 4.35 -5.22 7.01
CA GLU A 110 5.72 -5.05 7.50
C GLU A 110 6.24 -3.63 7.29
N TYR A 111 5.94 -3.01 6.13
CA TYR A 111 6.24 -1.60 5.89
C TYR A 111 5.58 -0.67 6.93
N MET A 112 4.39 -1.02 7.40
CA MET A 112 3.67 -0.33 8.47
C MET A 112 4.10 -0.79 9.89
N HIS A 113 5.24 -1.49 10.01
CA HIS A 113 5.80 -2.01 11.25
C HIS A 113 4.94 -3.07 11.97
N PHE A 114 4.06 -3.77 11.25
CA PHE A 114 3.47 -5.00 11.75
C PHE A 114 4.44 -6.16 11.59
N LYS A 115 4.37 -7.09 12.53
CA LYS A 115 4.91 -8.44 12.37
C LYS A 115 3.78 -9.33 11.86
N VAL A 116 4.04 -10.03 10.76
CA VAL A 116 3.09 -10.93 10.10
C VAL A 116 3.57 -12.36 10.26
N GLU A 117 2.77 -13.19 10.92
CA GLU A 117 3.07 -14.62 11.10
C GLU A 117 1.98 -15.47 10.46
N LEU A 118 2.34 -16.22 9.41
CA LEU A 118 1.44 -17.17 8.78
C LEU A 118 1.47 -18.50 9.54
N ASN A 119 0.32 -18.92 10.04
CA ASN A 119 0.13 -20.25 10.61
C ASN A 119 -0.62 -21.14 9.61
N ASN A 120 0.14 -21.98 8.92
CA ASN A 120 -0.38 -22.92 7.92
C ASN A 120 -1.21 -24.07 8.52
N LYS A 121 -1.15 -24.31 9.84
CA LYS A 121 -1.94 -25.38 10.47
C LYS A 121 -3.41 -24.98 10.60
N ASP A 122 -3.65 -23.71 10.90
CA ASP A 122 -4.99 -23.18 11.17
C ASP A 122 -5.45 -22.23 10.05
N ASN A 123 -4.69 -22.09 8.96
CA ASN A 123 -4.92 -21.14 7.87
C ASN A 123 -5.14 -19.71 8.37
N ALA A 124 -4.38 -19.30 9.38
CA ALA A 124 -4.51 -18.02 10.04
C ALA A 124 -3.30 -17.12 9.78
N VAL A 125 -3.54 -15.81 9.71
CA VAL A 125 -2.51 -14.78 9.67
C VAL A 125 -2.56 -14.02 10.98
N TYR A 126 -1.50 -14.12 11.78
CA TYR A 126 -1.37 -13.37 13.02
C TYR A 126 -0.65 -12.05 12.75
N LEU A 127 -1.29 -10.96 13.17
CA LEU A 127 -0.76 -9.61 13.07
C LEU A 127 -0.46 -9.10 14.46
N THR A 128 0.79 -8.72 14.70
CA THR A 128 1.20 -8.07 15.94
C THR A 128 1.96 -6.79 15.62
N MET A 129 1.92 -5.81 16.53
CA MET A 129 2.76 -4.63 16.37
C MET A 129 4.21 -5.02 16.63
N GLY A 130 5.12 -4.71 15.70
CA GLY A 130 6.53 -5.02 15.82
C GLY A 130 7.22 -4.13 16.86
N GLN A 131 7.07 -4.43 18.15
CA GLN A 131 7.72 -3.68 19.23
C GLN A 131 9.26 -3.90 19.26
N ASP A 132 9.72 -5.07 18.83
CA ASP A 132 11.10 -5.52 19.01
C ASP A 132 12.10 -4.81 18.07
N ASN A 133 11.63 -4.28 16.94
CA ASN A 133 12.48 -3.53 15.99
C ASN A 133 12.75 -2.09 16.43
N GLN A 134 12.21 -1.64 17.57
CA GLN A 134 12.31 -0.24 17.99
C GLN A 134 12.94 0.01 19.36
N GLN A 135 13.08 -1.00 20.22
CA GLN A 135 13.89 -0.88 21.45
C GLN A 135 15.39 -1.07 21.19
N ASN A 136 15.76 -1.70 20.07
CA ASN A 136 17.16 -1.92 19.66
C ASN A 136 17.66 -0.93 18.61
N ALA A 137 16.91 0.14 18.31
CA ALA A 137 17.38 1.19 17.44
C ALA A 137 18.49 1.96 18.15
N GLU A 138 19.71 1.84 17.62
CA GLU A 138 20.94 2.62 17.84
C GLU A 138 20.85 3.74 18.90
N ALA A 139 21.82 3.75 19.81
CA ALA A 139 21.95 4.78 20.84
C ALA A 139 21.66 6.18 20.26
N ILE A 140 20.57 6.80 20.71
CA ILE A 140 20.10 8.14 20.30
C ILE A 140 21.14 9.23 20.65
N SER A 141 22.17 8.85 21.40
CA SER A 141 23.33 9.68 21.70
C SER A 141 24.03 10.16 20.42
N GLY A 142 23.85 11.44 20.10
CA GLY A 142 24.51 12.10 18.98
C GLY A 142 23.69 12.17 17.69
N ILE A 143 22.42 11.76 17.70
CA ILE A 143 21.53 11.97 16.56
C ILE A 143 21.37 13.46 16.26
N SER A 144 21.48 13.84 14.99
CA SER A 144 21.20 15.22 14.57
C SER A 144 19.70 15.51 14.60
N ALA A 145 19.32 16.79 14.75
CA ALA A 145 17.90 17.17 14.72
C ALA A 145 17.20 16.76 13.42
N ASN A 146 17.86 16.95 12.27
CA ASN A 146 17.31 16.55 10.98
C ASN A 146 17.09 15.03 10.86
N GLU A 147 17.98 14.23 11.44
CA GLU A 147 17.83 12.77 11.43
C GLU A 147 16.74 12.32 12.40
N ALA A 148 16.64 12.93 13.59
CA ALA A 148 15.56 12.70 14.54
C ALA A 148 14.19 13.05 13.91
N ASP A 149 14.10 14.20 13.24
CA ASP A 149 12.92 14.63 12.52
C ASP A 149 12.52 13.61 11.45
N ALA A 150 13.45 13.22 10.57
CA ALA A 150 13.19 12.26 9.51
C ALA A 150 12.72 10.90 10.05
N LYS A 151 13.38 10.36 11.08
CA LYS A 151 13.00 9.08 11.70
C LYS A 151 11.63 9.15 12.38
N ALA A 152 11.34 10.24 13.09
CA ALA A 152 10.04 10.44 13.75
C ALA A 152 8.91 10.62 12.74
N ILE A 153 9.10 11.44 11.70
CA ILE A 153 8.12 11.69 10.63
C ILE A 153 7.80 10.39 9.88
N ASP A 154 8.81 9.62 9.48
CA ASP A 154 8.59 8.33 8.80
C ASP A 154 7.83 7.35 9.71
N THR A 155 8.22 7.25 10.98
CA THR A 155 7.58 6.36 11.96
C THR A 155 6.12 6.73 12.22
N ILE A 156 5.82 8.01 12.46
CA ILE A 156 4.46 8.46 12.75
C ILE A 156 3.56 8.39 11.51
N GLN A 157 4.12 8.61 10.31
CA GLN A 157 3.37 8.47 9.05
C GLN A 157 2.96 7.02 8.78
N LYS A 158 3.85 6.07 9.10
CA LYS A 158 3.61 4.62 8.95
C LYS A 158 2.67 4.05 10.02
N THR A 159 2.87 4.42 11.27
CA THR A 159 2.24 3.73 12.41
C THR A 159 1.11 4.53 13.07
N GLY A 160 1.14 5.86 12.98
CA GLY A 160 0.27 6.73 13.76
C GLY A 160 0.49 6.64 15.27
N ASN A 161 1.48 5.89 15.77
CA ASN A 161 1.67 5.68 17.20
C ASN A 161 2.65 6.70 17.79
N TRP A 162 2.15 7.60 18.65
CA TRP A 162 2.97 8.61 19.32
C TRP A 162 4.08 8.01 20.19
N GLY A 163 3.80 6.92 20.92
CA GLY A 163 4.76 6.26 21.81
C GLY A 163 6.01 5.78 21.08
N TYR A 164 5.93 5.51 19.78
CA TYR A 164 7.08 5.08 18.97
C TYR A 164 8.03 6.21 18.61
N ILE A 165 7.55 7.46 18.66
CA ILE A 165 8.36 8.63 18.34
C ILE A 165 8.85 9.40 19.58
N GLU A 166 8.33 9.11 20.77
CA GLU A 166 8.68 9.80 22.02
C GLU A 166 10.19 9.87 22.26
N LYS A 167 10.93 8.83 21.89
CA LYS A 167 12.39 8.76 22.02
C LYS A 167 13.15 9.77 21.14
N TYR A 168 12.55 10.21 20.02
CA TYR A 168 13.15 11.20 19.12
C TYR A 168 12.82 12.63 19.53
N ILE A 169 11.66 12.86 20.16
CA ILE A 169 11.15 14.19 20.52
C ILE A 169 12.20 15.09 21.21
N PRO A 170 13.02 14.62 22.17
CA PRO A 170 14.01 15.48 22.84
C PRO A 170 15.13 16.01 21.93
N HIS A 171 15.30 15.41 20.75
CA HIS A 171 16.37 15.69 19.79
C HIS A 171 15.86 16.35 18.50
N MET A 172 14.53 16.48 18.34
CA MET A 172 13.90 17.03 17.14
C MET A 172 13.99 18.56 17.07
N SER A 173 13.85 19.09 15.86
CA SER A 173 13.65 20.52 15.65
C SER A 173 12.21 20.92 15.99
N ALA A 174 11.99 22.22 16.24
CA ALA A 174 10.64 22.73 16.48
C ALA A 174 9.70 22.50 15.29
N ASP A 175 10.21 22.56 14.06
CA ASP A 175 9.40 22.32 12.86
C ASP A 175 9.11 20.84 12.65
N GLY A 176 10.09 19.96 12.95
CA GLY A 176 9.86 18.52 13.00
C GLY A 176 8.77 18.14 14.00
N ILE A 177 8.79 18.73 15.21
CA ILE A 177 7.77 18.51 16.24
C ILE A 177 6.37 18.92 15.74
N LYS A 178 6.23 20.10 15.11
CA LYS A 178 4.95 20.52 14.52
C LYS A 178 4.45 19.51 13.49
N GLN A 179 5.34 19.08 12.61
CA GLN A 179 4.99 18.16 11.54
C GLN A 179 4.51 16.79 12.06
N VAL A 180 5.17 16.22 13.08
CA VAL A 180 4.73 14.94 13.65
C VAL A 180 3.40 15.08 14.41
N VAL A 181 3.15 16.22 15.05
CA VAL A 181 1.86 16.52 15.69
C VAL A 181 0.75 16.63 14.65
N ASP A 182 0.98 17.35 13.54
CA ASP A 182 0.00 17.48 12.47
C ASP A 182 -0.34 16.11 11.85
N ILE A 183 0.68 15.30 11.58
CA ILE A 183 0.49 13.93 11.06
C ILE A 183 -0.30 13.10 12.08
N TYR A 184 0.08 13.13 13.36
CA TYR A 184 -0.61 12.37 14.40
C TYR A 184 -2.08 12.79 14.52
N ASN A 185 -2.36 14.08 14.64
CA ASN A 185 -3.73 14.59 14.76
C ASN A 185 -4.57 14.31 13.50
N SER A 186 -3.98 14.32 12.30
CA SER A 186 -4.70 13.95 11.07
C SER A 186 -5.17 12.49 11.04
N LYS A 187 -4.53 11.60 11.82
CA LYS A 187 -4.85 10.18 11.92
C LYS A 187 -5.81 9.84 13.06
N HIS A 188 -6.04 10.77 14.00
CA HIS A 188 -6.89 10.55 15.17
C HIS A 188 -8.11 11.47 15.10
N SER A 189 -9.29 10.88 14.90
CA SER A 189 -10.54 11.65 14.81
C SER A 189 -10.98 12.23 16.14
N ASN A 190 -10.55 11.64 17.26
CA ASN A 190 -10.91 12.07 18.60
C ASN A 190 -10.03 13.25 19.07
N PRO A 191 -10.59 14.45 19.28
CA PRO A 191 -9.80 15.62 19.69
C PRO A 191 -9.14 15.47 21.06
N SER A 192 -9.63 14.60 21.95
CA SER A 192 -9.00 14.40 23.26
C SER A 192 -7.65 13.67 23.17
N GLU A 193 -7.39 12.99 22.07
CA GLU A 193 -6.12 12.29 21.83
C GLU A 193 -5.07 13.22 21.22
N HIS A 194 -5.52 14.33 20.61
CA HIS A 194 -4.68 15.27 19.88
C HIS A 194 -3.54 15.80 20.74
N LYS A 195 -2.39 16.00 20.09
CA LYS A 195 -1.19 16.57 20.71
C LYS A 195 -1.06 18.04 20.35
N ASN A 196 -0.36 18.78 21.20
CA ASN A 196 0.03 20.17 20.94
C ASN A 196 1.55 20.25 20.83
N ALA A 197 2.06 20.82 19.74
CA ALA A 197 3.49 20.95 19.49
C ALA A 197 4.21 21.74 20.59
N SER A 198 3.55 22.75 21.17
CA SER A 198 4.12 23.58 22.25
C SER A 198 4.48 22.79 23.51
N ASP A 199 3.85 21.63 23.75
CA ASP A 199 4.15 20.79 24.91
C ASP A 199 5.52 20.11 24.80
N TYR A 200 6.11 20.07 23.60
CA TYR A 200 7.32 19.33 23.28
C TYR A 200 8.49 20.21 22.82
N ILE A 201 8.22 21.44 22.39
CA ILE A 201 9.25 22.40 21.98
C ILE A 201 9.89 22.98 23.25
N LYS A 202 11.18 22.73 23.44
CA LYS A 202 11.95 23.38 24.52
C LYS A 202 12.17 24.85 24.17
N ASN A 203 11.77 25.74 25.08
CA ASN A 203 12.07 27.18 25.03
C ASN A 203 13.53 27.46 25.44
#